data_AF-A0A6P5WG79-F1
#
_entry.id   AF-A0A6P5WG79-F1
#
_cell.length_a   1.000
_cell.length_b   1.000
_cell.length_c   1.000
_cell.angle_alpha   90.00
_cell.angle_beta   90.00
_cell.angle_gamma   90.00
#
_symmetry.space_group_name_H-M   'P 1'
#
loop_
_entity.id
_entity.type
_entity.pdbx_description
1 polymer ?
#
loop_
_entity_poly.entity_id
_entity_poly.type
_entity_poly.pdbx_seq_one_letter_code
_entity_poly.pdbx_strand_id
1 'polypeptide(L)'
;MEPHLFIIRKQKRDSPDKVTLMLAYYILDGSIYQAPQLCNVFAARVQKLLPLLHQNWRRLDMIPPAPLPPPFPDGFIPPKTTEVEKDPENQQEVEPQPPVVDPIIDQGPAKRTKF
;
A
#
# COMPACT_ATOMS: atom_id res chain seq x y z
N MET A 1 39.34 6.60 -28.97
CA MET A 1 38.07 7.08 -28.42
C MET A 1 38.34 7.58 -27.02
N GLU A 2 38.16 8.87 -26.77
CA GLU A 2 38.33 9.47 -25.44
C GLU A 2 37.02 9.30 -24.65
N PRO A 3 37.05 9.02 -23.33
CA PRO A 3 35.83 8.84 -22.56
C PRO A 3 35.07 10.16 -22.40
N HIS A 4 33.75 10.11 -22.57
CA HIS A 4 32.87 11.28 -22.54
C HIS A 4 32.42 11.67 -21.13
N LEU A 5 32.67 10.81 -20.14
CA LEU A 5 32.27 10.99 -18.75
C LEU A 5 33.49 10.87 -17.83
N PHE A 6 33.74 11.92 -17.06
CA PHE A 6 34.65 11.87 -15.91
C PHE A 6 33.93 12.27 -14.63
N ILE A 7 34.46 11.80 -13.49
CA ILE A 7 33.93 12.11 -12.18
C ILE A 7 35.05 12.71 -11.33
N ILE A 8 34.82 13.92 -10.82
CA ILE A 8 35.71 14.57 -9.85
C ILE A 8 35.00 14.64 -8.50
N ARG A 9 35.72 14.35 -7.42
CA ARG A 9 35.21 14.44 -6.06
C ARG A 9 35.96 15.51 -5.27
N LYS A 10 35.22 16.45 -4.69
CA LYS A 10 35.74 17.37 -3.68
C LYS A 10 35.80 16.63 -2.34
N GLN A 11 36.99 16.58 -1.78
CA GLN A 11 37.27 15.87 -0.55
C GLN A 11 38.00 16.79 0.44
N LYS A 12 37.65 16.70 1.71
CA LYS A 12 38.39 17.33 2.80
C LYS A 12 39.21 16.25 3.49
N ARG A 13 40.54 16.40 3.48
CA ARG A 13 41.44 15.47 4.16
C ARG A 13 41.83 16.07 5.50
N ASP A 14 41.45 15.42 6.59
CA ASP A 14 41.83 15.82 7.95
C ASP A 14 43.11 15.10 8.41
N SER A 15 43.37 13.89 7.93
CA SER A 15 44.60 13.12 8.15
C SER A 15 44.89 12.20 6.95
N PRO A 16 46.06 11.54 6.86
CA PRO A 16 46.38 10.64 5.74
C PRO A 16 45.31 9.55 5.52
N ASP A 17 44.75 9.03 6.61
CA ASP A 17 43.75 7.96 6.59
C ASP A 17 42.30 8.46 6.71
N LYS A 18 42.10 9.76 6.99
CA LYS A 18 40.77 10.36 7.19
C LYS A 18 40.44 11.40 6.12
N VAL A 19 39.56 11.01 5.21
CA VAL A 19 39.04 11.85 4.13
C VAL A 19 37.52 11.89 4.18
N THR A 20 36.95 13.08 4.26
CA THR A 20 35.50 13.30 4.16
C THR A 20 35.13 13.74 2.75
N LEU A 21 34.22 12.99 2.11
CA LEU A 21 33.66 13.36 0.82
C LEU A 21 32.68 14.51 1.00
N MET A 22 32.83 15.56 0.20
CA MET A 22 31.96 16.73 0.26
C MET A 22 30.97 16.75 -0.91
N LEU A 23 31.49 16.73 -2.13
CA LEU A 23 30.71 16.91 -3.37
C LEU A 23 31.32 16.06 -4.49
N ALA A 24 30.48 15.66 -5.44
CA ALA A 24 30.91 15.04 -6.69
C ALA A 24 30.44 15.89 -7.87
N TYR A 25 31.22 15.87 -8.95
CA TYR A 25 30.96 16.59 -10.19
C TYR A 25 31.12 15.63 -11.36
N TYR A 26 30.18 15.69 -12.30
CA TYR A 26 30.23 15.00 -13.58
C TYR A 26 30.79 15.94 -14.62
N ILE A 27 31.79 15.48 -15.37
CA ILE A 27 32.26 16.15 -16.58
C ILE A 27 31.68 15.35 -17.74
N LEU A 28 30.72 15.93 -18.43
CA LEU A 28 30.01 15.35 -19.57
C LEU A 28 30.35 16.20 -20.79
N ASP A 29 31.07 15.65 -21.76
CA ASP A 29 31.41 16.33 -23.02
C ASP A 29 32.05 17.74 -22.82
N GLY A 30 32.90 17.86 -21.80
CA GLY A 30 33.56 19.12 -21.42
C GLY A 30 32.72 20.06 -20.55
N SER A 31 31.44 19.75 -20.30
CA SER A 31 30.56 20.51 -19.40
C SER A 31 30.57 19.93 -17.99
N ILE A 32 30.58 20.79 -16.97
CA ILE A 32 30.68 20.39 -15.56
C ILE A 32 29.31 20.52 -14.89
N TYR A 33 28.83 19.43 -14.31
CA TYR A 33 27.58 19.36 -13.55
C TYR A 33 27.83 18.89 -12.13
N GLN A 34 27.19 19.53 -11.15
CA GLN A 34 27.20 19.03 -9.78
C GLN A 34 26.33 17.77 -9.66
N ALA A 35 26.87 16.72 -9.06
CA ALA A 35 26.11 15.51 -8.79
C ALA A 35 25.04 15.81 -7.72
N PRO A 36 23.77 15.47 -7.99
CA PRO A 36 22.70 15.71 -7.04
C PRO A 36 22.89 14.80 -5.82
N GLN A 37 22.71 15.37 -4.63
CA GLN A 37 22.72 14.58 -3.40
C GLN A 37 21.46 13.72 -3.33
N LEU A 38 21.61 12.50 -2.83
CA LEU A 38 20.51 11.54 -2.73
C LEU A 38 19.29 12.13 -2.02
N CYS A 39 19.52 12.82 -0.88
CA CYS A 39 18.47 13.50 -0.13
C CYS A 39 17.72 14.57 -0.95
N ASN A 40 18.44 15.34 -1.78
CA ASN A 40 17.82 16.39 -2.59
C ASN A 40 16.95 15.78 -3.69
N VAL A 41 17.40 14.68 -4.32
CA VAL A 41 16.61 13.94 -5.31
C VAL A 41 15.33 13.38 -4.67
N PHE A 42 15.45 12.79 -3.48
CA PHE A 42 14.29 12.29 -2.74
C PHE A 42 13.33 13.41 -2.36
N ALA A 43 13.82 14.49 -1.76
CA ALA A 43 13.02 15.63 -1.37
C ALA A 43 12.25 16.22 -2.57
N ALA A 44 12.92 16.41 -3.71
CA ALA A 44 12.29 16.93 -4.93
C ALA A 44 11.18 16.00 -5.45
N ARG A 45 11.37 14.67 -5.38
CA ARG A 45 10.34 13.69 -5.78
C ARG A 45 9.13 13.72 -4.84
N VAL A 46 9.36 13.76 -3.53
CA VAL A 46 8.29 13.85 -2.54
C VAL A 46 7.51 15.15 -2.70
N GLN A 47 8.22 16.29 -2.84
CA GLN A 47 7.62 17.60 -3.02
C GLN A 47 6.75 17.68 -4.29
N LYS A 48 7.11 16.96 -5.36
CA LYS A 48 6.30 16.88 -6.57
C LYS A 48 5.09 15.96 -6.41
N LEU A 49 5.22 14.84 -5.70
CA LEU A 49 4.18 13.83 -5.58
C LEU A 49 3.09 14.20 -4.55
N LEU A 50 3.48 14.77 -3.41
CA LEU A 50 2.57 15.09 -2.31
C LEU A 50 1.38 15.99 -2.71
N PRO A 51 1.55 17.11 -3.45
CA PRO A 51 0.42 17.94 -3.85
C PRO A 51 -0.53 17.20 -4.82
N LEU A 52 0.02 16.36 -5.71
CA LEU A 52 -0.79 15.57 -6.63
C LEU A 52 -1.64 14.54 -5.88
N LEU A 53 -1.06 13.85 -4.91
CA LEU A 53 -1.80 12.92 -4.05
C LEU A 53 -2.88 13.63 -3.25
N HIS A 54 -2.56 14.77 -2.64
CA HIS A 54 -3.54 15.58 -1.92
C HIS A 54 -4.70 16.00 -2.83
N GLN A 55 -4.40 16.49 -4.03
CA GLN A 55 -5.42 16.89 -5.01
C GLN A 55 -6.28 15.71 -5.45
N ASN A 56 -5.67 14.55 -5.72
CA ASN A 56 -6.40 13.35 -6.13
C ASN A 56 -7.28 12.81 -5.02
N TRP A 57 -6.79 12.79 -3.78
CA TRP A 57 -7.57 12.41 -2.60
C TRP A 57 -8.78 13.33 -2.44
N ARG A 58 -8.56 14.65 -2.54
CA ARG A 58 -9.67 15.63 -2.52
C ARG A 58 -10.67 15.42 -3.65
N ARG A 59 -10.24 14.98 -4.83
CA ARG A 59 -11.15 14.62 -5.92
C ARG A 59 -12.00 13.38 -5.61
N LEU A 60 -11.46 12.42 -4.86
CA LEU A 60 -12.22 11.24 -4.39
C LEU A 60 -13.22 11.61 -3.30
N ASP A 61 -12.88 12.55 -2.41
CA ASP A 61 -13.80 13.04 -1.36
C ASP A 61 -14.99 13.84 -1.92
N MET A 62 -14.94 14.26 -3.20
CA MET A 62 -16.04 14.92 -3.90
C MET A 62 -17.00 13.96 -4.62
N ILE A 63 -16.81 12.64 -4.47
CA ILE A 63 -17.76 11.65 -4.99
C ILE A 63 -19.07 11.77 -4.18
N PRO A 64 -20.26 11.87 -4.82
CA PRO A 64 -21.51 11.95 -4.10
C PRO A 64 -21.71 10.72 -3.21
N PRO A 65 -22.32 10.86 -2.02
CA PRO A 65 -22.63 9.72 -1.17
C PRO A 65 -23.48 8.73 -1.96
N ALA A 66 -23.23 7.43 -1.78
CA ALA A 66 -23.97 6.40 -2.49
C ALA A 66 -25.48 6.64 -2.29
N PRO A 67 -26.28 6.57 -3.36
CA PRO A 67 -27.73 6.67 -3.21
C PRO A 67 -28.18 5.61 -2.19
N LEU A 68 -29.16 5.97 -1.35
CA LEU A 68 -29.69 5.06 -0.34
C LEU A 68 -30.04 3.71 -1.01
N PRO A 69 -29.67 2.57 -0.41
CA PRO A 69 -30.00 1.27 -0.98
C PRO A 69 -31.52 1.20 -1.17
N PRO A 70 -32.00 0.75 -2.34
CA PRO A 70 -33.43 0.61 -2.58
C PRO A 70 -34.02 -0.37 -1.55
N PRO A 71 -35.28 -0.16 -1.10
CA PRO A 71 -35.97 -1.15 -0.29
C PRO A 71 -36.08 -2.46 -1.07
N PHE A 72 -35.91 -3.59 -0.39
CA PHE A 72 -36.11 -4.90 -1.01
C PHE A 72 -37.58 -5.03 -1.46
N PRO A 73 -37.83 -5.67 -2.63
CA PRO A 73 -39.19 -5.92 -3.08
C PRO A 73 -39.92 -6.86 -2.10
N ASP A 74 -41.21 -6.59 -1.87
CA ASP A 74 -42.13 -7.40 -1.08
C ASP A 74 -42.21 -8.81 -1.69
N GLY A 75 -41.39 -9.73 -1.18
CA GLY A 75 -41.23 -11.08 -1.75
C GLY A 75 -39.83 -11.66 -1.59
N PHE A 76 -38.83 -10.82 -1.27
CA PHE A 76 -37.46 -11.23 -0.91
C PHE A 76 -37.14 -11.02 0.58
N ILE A 77 -38.15 -11.17 1.44
CA ILE A 77 -37.92 -11.24 2.89
C ILE A 77 -37.72 -12.73 3.22
N PRO A 78 -36.49 -13.19 3.55
CA PRO A 78 -36.35 -14.53 4.13
C PRO A 78 -37.21 -14.58 5.41
N PRO A 79 -37.97 -15.67 5.65
CA PRO A 79 -38.89 -15.75 6.76
C PRO A 79 -38.16 -15.42 8.07
N LYS A 80 -38.60 -14.34 8.74
CA LYS A 80 -38.23 -14.10 10.13
C LYS A 80 -38.93 -15.17 10.95
N THR A 81 -38.16 -16.00 11.64
CA THR A 81 -38.64 -16.92 12.66
C THR A 81 -39.34 -16.13 13.76
N THR A 82 -40.67 -16.07 13.70
CA THR A 82 -41.50 -15.99 14.91
C THR A 82 -41.35 -17.34 15.60
N GLU A 83 -41.03 -17.43 16.89
CA GLU A 83 -42.02 -17.35 17.95
C GLU A 83 -41.37 -17.04 19.33
N VAL A 84 -41.89 -15.98 19.95
CA VAL A 84 -42.27 -15.85 21.38
C VAL A 84 -41.18 -15.77 22.47
N GLU A 85 -41.05 -14.56 23.01
CA GLU A 85 -40.53 -14.20 24.33
C GLU A 85 -41.54 -14.61 25.43
N LYS A 86 -41.15 -15.54 26.33
CA LYS A 86 -41.57 -15.55 27.75
C LYS A 86 -40.70 -16.52 28.59
N ASP A 87 -39.85 -15.97 29.46
CA ASP A 87 -39.23 -16.65 30.62
C ASP A 87 -40.29 -17.15 31.63
N PRO A 88 -40.02 -18.09 32.59
CA PRO A 88 -38.71 -18.50 33.13
C PRO A 88 -38.51 -20.02 33.40
N GLU A 89 -37.31 -20.36 33.89
CA GLU A 89 -36.99 -21.47 34.80
C GLU A 89 -36.56 -22.86 34.24
N ASN A 90 -35.26 -23.12 34.45
CA ASN A 90 -34.59 -24.38 34.80
C ASN A 90 -34.24 -25.47 33.73
N GLN A 91 -32.95 -25.80 33.75
CA GLN A 91 -32.26 -27.09 33.45
C GLN A 91 -31.99 -27.54 32.00
N GLN A 92 -30.67 -27.50 31.69
CA GLN A 92 -29.81 -28.56 31.11
C GLN A 92 -30.41 -29.53 30.09
N GLU A 93 -29.80 -29.64 28.89
CA GLU A 93 -28.94 -30.77 28.49
C GLU A 93 -28.26 -30.49 27.12
N VAL A 94 -27.07 -31.04 26.91
CA VAL A 94 -26.12 -30.78 25.82
C VAL A 94 -26.13 -31.95 24.83
N GLU A 95 -26.18 -31.73 23.50
CA GLU A 95 -25.55 -32.60 22.48
C GLU A 95 -25.45 -31.91 21.08
N PRO A 96 -24.48 -32.29 20.20
CA PRO A 96 -23.80 -31.34 19.29
C PRO A 96 -24.31 -31.35 17.83
N GLN A 97 -24.24 -30.20 17.14
CA GLN A 97 -24.38 -30.13 15.68
C GLN A 97 -23.01 -30.12 14.97
N PRO A 98 -22.84 -30.84 13.85
CA PRO A 98 -21.60 -30.82 13.06
C PRO A 98 -21.48 -29.51 12.26
N PRO A 99 -20.27 -29.02 11.96
CA PRO A 99 -20.10 -27.80 11.19
C PRO A 99 -20.50 -28.03 9.72
N VAL A 100 -21.48 -27.28 9.25
CA VAL A 100 -21.82 -27.15 7.83
C VAL A 100 -20.67 -26.40 7.15
N VAL A 101 -20.02 -27.06 6.21
CA VAL A 101 -18.88 -26.55 5.44
C VAL A 101 -19.39 -25.69 4.28
N ASP A 102 -18.91 -24.45 4.17
CA ASP A 102 -19.30 -23.51 3.11
C ASP A 102 -18.74 -23.92 1.72
N PRO A 103 -19.57 -23.96 0.66
CA PRO A 103 -19.20 -24.48 -0.67
C PRO A 103 -18.37 -23.52 -1.56
N ILE A 104 -17.69 -22.51 -1.00
CA ILE A 104 -16.94 -21.49 -1.77
C ILE A 104 -15.48 -21.33 -1.27
N ILE A 105 -14.85 -22.40 -0.79
CA ILE A 105 -13.41 -22.41 -0.52
C ILE A 105 -12.80 -23.66 -1.14
N ASP A 106 -12.72 -23.72 -2.47
CA ASP A 106 -11.81 -24.71 -3.10
C ASP A 106 -11.21 -24.27 -4.44
N GLN A 107 -11.09 -22.96 -4.68
CA GLN A 107 -10.31 -22.49 -5.83
C GLN A 107 -8.93 -21.98 -5.40
N GLY A 108 -8.12 -22.94 -4.92
CA GLY A 108 -6.67 -23.12 -5.13
C GLY A 108 -5.66 -22.04 -4.74
N PRO A 109 -4.51 -22.48 -4.18
CA PRO A 109 -3.23 -22.11 -4.78
C PRO A 109 -2.39 -23.35 -5.14
N ALA A 110 -1.74 -23.27 -6.30
CA ALA A 110 -0.99 -24.32 -6.98
C ALA A 110 0.05 -25.03 -6.08
N LYS A 111 -0.06 -26.36 -5.95
CA LYS A 111 1.03 -27.19 -5.40
C LYS A 111 2.09 -27.42 -6.46
N ARG A 112 3.17 -26.63 -6.37
CA ARG A 112 4.45 -26.79 -7.06
C ARG A 112 4.99 -28.22 -6.91
N THR A 113 5.07 -28.97 -8.00
CA THR A 113 5.81 -30.24 -8.06
C THR A 113 7.30 -29.95 -7.88
N LYS A 114 7.94 -30.71 -7.00
CA LYS A 114 9.40 -30.76 -6.84
C LYS A 114 9.87 -31.91 -7.73
N PHE A 115 10.74 -31.62 -8.70
CA PHE A 115 11.63 -32.61 -9.30
C PHE A 115 13.05 -32.24 -8.90
#